data_AF-A0A2E6I240-F1
#
_entry.id   AF-A0A2E6I240-F1
#
_cell.length_a   1.000
_cell.length_b   1.000
_cell.length_c   1.000
_cell.angle_alpha   90.00
_cell.angle_beta   90.00
_cell.angle_gamma   90.00
#
_symmetry.space_group_name_H-M   'P 1'
#
loop_
_entity.id
_entity.type
_entity.pdbx_description
1 polymer ?
#
loop_
_entity_poly.entity_id
_entity_poly.type
_entity_poly.pdbx_seq_one_letter_code
_entity_poly.pdbx_strand_id
1 'polypeptide(L)'
;MSLRIWPQAGIAHLQTFRNLSYRTILNLRRPDEGSDEEGVQVRALGMNYVNIPIRGATIAPDQLGEFTAALTDSANYPMLVHCASANRVGAMFYLHRVIHEKADNATALSEGRAIGLKPTLEPALTKYLKDHQP
;
A
#
# COMPACT_ATOMS: atom_id res chain seq x y z
N MET A 1 7.02 2.07 -15.69
CA MET A 1 6.28 2.56 -14.51
C MET A 1 6.75 1.72 -13.32
N SER A 2 7.56 2.27 -12.42
CA SER A 2 8.28 1.47 -11.42
C SER A 2 7.64 1.62 -10.04
N LEU A 3 6.74 0.70 -9.69
CA LEU A 3 6.23 0.52 -8.32
C LEU A 3 7.25 -0.32 -7.55
N ARG A 4 7.74 0.17 -6.41
CA ARG A 4 8.69 -0.57 -5.58
C ARG A 4 8.09 -0.73 -4.19
N ILE A 5 7.93 -1.98 -3.76
CA ILE A 5 7.34 -2.31 -2.46
C ILE A 5 8.47 -2.66 -1.52
N TRP A 6 8.54 -1.94 -0.39
CA TRP A 6 9.61 -2.11 0.58
C TRP A 6 9.04 -2.68 1.88
N PRO A 7 9.52 -3.84 2.34
CA PRO A 7 8.86 -4.57 3.41
C PRO A 7 8.90 -3.84 4.77
N GLN A 8 9.89 -2.98 5.00
CA GLN A 8 10.08 -2.22 6.23
C GLN A 8 10.61 -0.80 5.97
N ALA A 9 9.80 0.06 5.35
CA ALA A 9 10.11 1.49 5.33
C ALA A 9 9.74 2.11 6.69
N GLY A 10 10.70 2.87 7.20
CA GLY A 10 10.63 3.62 8.45
C GLY A 10 11.62 4.77 8.37
N ILE A 11 11.60 5.66 9.37
CA ILE A 11 12.34 6.94 9.37
C ILE A 11 13.82 6.77 8.98
N ALA A 12 14.48 5.71 9.43
CA ALA A 12 15.89 5.42 9.15
C ALA A 12 16.24 5.29 7.65
N HIS A 13 15.27 4.93 6.80
CA HIS A 13 15.49 4.70 5.37
C HIS A 13 15.10 5.88 4.47
N LEU A 14 14.53 6.95 5.03
CA LEU A 14 13.99 8.07 4.24
C LEU A 14 15.06 8.80 3.42
N GLN A 15 16.28 8.94 3.95
CA GLN A 15 17.41 9.51 3.22
C GLN A 15 17.81 8.64 2.01
N THR A 16 17.80 7.32 2.18
CA THR A 16 18.03 6.37 1.07
C THR A 16 16.94 6.51 0.02
N PHE A 17 15.68 6.68 0.41
CA PHE A 17 14.58 6.86 -0.55
C PHE A 17 14.72 8.15 -1.35
N ARG A 18 15.11 9.24 -0.69
CA ARG A 18 15.46 10.49 -1.38
C ARG A 18 16.60 10.28 -2.39
N ASN A 19 17.67 9.59 -1.99
CA ASN A 19 18.82 9.34 -2.86
C ASN A 19 18.47 8.44 -4.06
N LEU A 20 17.51 7.52 -3.87
CA LEU A 20 16.94 6.70 -4.94
C LEU A 20 15.88 7.44 -5.78
N SER A 21 15.70 8.75 -5.57
CA SER A 21 14.76 9.60 -6.30
C SER A 21 13.29 9.15 -6.23
N TYR A 22 12.89 8.53 -5.11
CA TYR A 22 11.46 8.33 -4.86
C TYR A 22 10.79 9.69 -4.66
N ARG A 23 9.65 9.85 -5.33
CA ARG A 23 8.84 11.07 -5.27
C ARG A 23 7.79 10.98 -4.18
N THR A 24 7.17 9.81 -4.02
CA THR A 24 6.02 9.63 -3.12
C THR A 24 6.22 8.43 -2.22
N ILE A 25 5.89 8.59 -0.94
CA ILE A 25 5.81 7.50 0.04
C ILE A 25 4.35 7.33 0.44
N LEU A 26 3.80 6.15 0.15
CA LEU A 26 2.47 5.72 0.53
C LEU A 26 2.58 4.77 1.74
N ASN A 27 2.12 5.24 2.89
CA ASN A 27 2.21 4.52 4.15
C ASN A 27 0.83 4.02 4.59
N LEU A 28 0.69 2.72 4.80
CA LEU A 28 -0.56 2.08 5.24
C LEU A 28 -0.64 1.84 6.76
N ARG A 29 0.35 2.35 7.52
CA ARG A 29 0.41 2.30 8.98
C ARG A 29 -0.53 3.35 9.57
N ARG A 30 -1.00 3.06 10.78
CA ARG A 30 -1.84 3.97 11.56
C ARG A 30 -1.00 5.04 12.28
N PRO A 31 -1.63 6.15 12.75
CA PRO A 31 -0.98 7.15 13.59
C PRO A 31 -0.28 6.57 14.82
N ASP A 32 -0.89 5.58 15.49
CA ASP A 32 -0.32 4.89 16.65
C ASP A 32 0.88 3.99 16.30
N GLU A 33 1.12 3.76 15.01
CA GLU A 33 2.32 3.11 14.49
C GLU A 33 3.36 4.12 14.00
N GLY A 34 3.23 5.43 14.30
CA GLY A 34 4.24 6.44 13.96
C GLY A 34 4.18 6.98 12.53
N SER A 35 3.03 6.89 11.84
CA SER A 35 2.86 7.46 10.50
C SER A 35 3.03 8.99 10.49
N ASP A 36 2.61 9.68 11.55
CA ASP A 36 2.64 11.14 11.60
C ASP A 36 4.08 11.68 11.65
N GLU A 37 4.92 11.10 12.50
CA GLU A 37 6.34 11.44 12.61
C GLU A 37 7.08 11.18 11.29
N GLU A 38 6.80 10.04 10.66
CA GLU A 38 7.36 9.72 9.35
C GLU A 38 6.93 10.75 8.30
N GLY A 39 5.65 11.09 8.26
CA GLY A 39 5.10 12.07 7.32
C GLY A 39 5.73 13.46 7.45
N VAL A 40 6.09 13.90 8.66
CA VAL A 40 6.86 15.15 8.86
C VAL A 40 8.23 15.04 8.21
N GLN A 41 8.94 13.92 8.41
CA GLN A 41 10.29 13.72 7.88
C GLN A 41 10.29 13.54 6.35
N VAL A 42 9.33 12.81 5.78
CA VAL A 42 9.18 12.66 4.32
C VAL A 42 9.01 14.01 3.66
N ARG A 43 8.12 14.85 4.19
CA ARG A 43 7.88 16.21 3.66
C ARG A 43 9.11 17.11 3.83
N ALA A 44 9.81 17.03 4.96
CA ALA A 44 11.05 17.76 5.18
C ALA A 44 12.16 17.41 4.17
N LEU A 45 12.12 16.20 3.61
CA LEU A 45 13.03 15.74 2.57
C LEU A 45 12.58 16.12 1.15
N GLY A 46 11.45 16.82 1.00
CA GLY A 46 10.90 17.27 -0.29
C GLY A 46 10.16 16.19 -1.07
N MET A 47 9.78 15.10 -0.41
CA MET A 47 8.97 14.02 -0.99
C MET A 47 7.48 14.19 -0.64
N ASN A 48 6.61 13.65 -1.48
CA ASN A 48 5.18 13.56 -1.19
C ASN A 48 4.91 12.44 -0.19
N TYR A 49 3.99 12.68 0.74
CA TYR A 49 3.57 11.70 1.73
C TYR A 49 2.07 11.49 1.67
N VAL A 50 1.67 10.24 1.45
CA VAL A 50 0.27 9.81 1.45
C VAL A 50 0.12 8.76 2.55
N ASN A 51 -0.85 8.94 3.45
CA ASN A 51 -1.14 7.97 4.50
C ASN A 51 -2.57 7.46 4.37
N ILE A 52 -2.72 6.14 4.23
CA ILE A 52 -4.02 5.46 4.17
C ILE A 52 -4.05 4.44 5.32
N PRO A 53 -4.51 4.83 6.53
CA PRO A 53 -4.34 4.01 7.72
C PRO A 53 -5.28 2.79 7.74
N ILE A 54 -4.75 1.60 7.50
CA ILE A 54 -5.54 0.36 7.48
C ILE A 54 -5.61 -0.28 8.87
N ARG A 55 -6.84 -0.53 9.35
CA ARG A 55 -7.12 -1.18 10.64
C ARG A 55 -7.26 -2.69 10.48
N GLY A 56 -6.19 -3.41 10.81
CA GLY A 56 -6.24 -4.88 10.92
C GLY A 56 -6.68 -5.55 9.61
N ALA A 57 -7.63 -6.47 9.70
CA ALA A 57 -8.09 -7.28 8.58
C ALA A 57 -9.19 -6.62 7.72
N THR A 58 -9.70 -5.45 8.12
CA THR A 58 -10.81 -4.81 7.43
C THR A 58 -10.29 -3.65 6.60
N ILE A 59 -10.32 -3.81 5.28
CA ILE A 59 -10.08 -2.74 4.31
C ILE A 59 -11.43 -2.12 4.01
N ALA A 60 -11.56 -0.80 4.13
CA ALA A 60 -12.78 -0.09 3.75
C ALA A 60 -12.77 0.23 2.24
N PRO A 61 -13.94 0.31 1.57
CA PRO A 61 -14.02 0.66 0.15
C PRO A 61 -13.36 1.99 -0.21
N ASP A 62 -13.56 3.01 0.62
CA ASP A 62 -12.94 4.32 0.41
C ASP A 62 -11.41 4.23 0.44
N GLN A 63 -10.84 3.40 1.31
CA GLN A 63 -9.40 3.18 1.40
C GLN A 63 -8.86 2.50 0.14
N LEU A 64 -9.62 1.56 -0.43
CA LEU A 64 -9.26 0.92 -1.71
C LEU A 64 -9.32 1.91 -2.87
N GLY A 65 -10.31 2.82 -2.85
CA GLY A 65 -10.41 3.93 -3.80
C GLY A 65 -9.21 4.87 -3.74
N GLU A 66 -8.85 5.35 -2.54
CA GLU A 66 -7.68 6.20 -2.32
C GLU A 66 -6.37 5.53 -2.75
N PHE A 67 -6.22 4.25 -2.42
CA PHE A 67 -5.04 3.46 -2.82
C PHE A 67 -4.94 3.31 -4.33
N THR A 68 -6.07 3.02 -4.98
CA THR A 68 -6.15 2.91 -6.44
C THR A 68 -5.84 4.25 -7.09
N ALA A 69 -6.42 5.34 -6.61
CA ALA A 69 -6.13 6.69 -7.11
C ALA A 69 -4.62 7.00 -7.03
N ALA A 70 -3.99 6.72 -5.87
CA ALA A 70 -2.56 6.92 -5.69
C ALA A 70 -1.71 6.11 -6.67
N LEU A 71 -2.06 4.84 -6.92
CA LEU A 71 -1.36 3.97 -7.89
C LEU A 71 -1.58 4.39 -9.35
N THR A 72 -2.76 4.90 -9.71
CA THR A 72 -3.06 5.29 -11.08
C THR A 72 -2.47 6.64 -11.47
N ASP A 73 -2.17 7.49 -10.49
CA ASP A 73 -1.59 8.81 -10.74
C ASP A 73 -0.08 8.71 -11.05
N SER A 74 0.25 8.87 -12.34
CA SER A 74 1.62 8.87 -12.84
C SER A 74 2.52 9.94 -12.20
N ALA A 75 1.95 11.05 -11.69
CA ALA A 75 2.70 12.10 -11.01
C ALA A 75 3.34 11.61 -9.71
N ASN A 76 2.80 10.55 -9.11
CA ASN A 76 3.32 10.00 -7.88
C ASN A 76 4.58 9.15 -8.05
N TYR A 77 4.93 8.75 -9.28
CA TYR A 77 6.07 7.88 -9.54
C TYR A 77 7.41 8.64 -9.64
N PRO A 78 8.53 8.03 -9.20
CA PRO A 78 8.65 6.72 -8.54
C PRO A 78 8.04 6.72 -7.13
N MET A 79 7.16 5.75 -6.84
CA MET A 79 6.46 5.64 -5.56
C MET A 79 6.99 4.45 -4.76
N LEU A 80 7.11 4.65 -3.45
CA LEU A 80 7.32 3.61 -2.46
C LEU A 80 6.02 3.35 -1.70
N VAL A 81 5.61 2.09 -1.58
CA VAL A 81 4.45 1.69 -0.77
C VAL A 81 4.90 0.77 0.35
N HIS A 82 4.46 1.02 1.58
CA HIS A 82 4.81 0.19 2.72
C HIS A 82 3.74 0.14 3.82
N CYS A 83 3.93 -0.82 4.73
CA CYS A 83 3.25 -0.85 6.01
C CYS A 83 4.23 -1.34 7.08
N ALA A 84 3.79 -2.03 8.13
CA ALA A 84 4.69 -2.68 9.10
C ALA A 84 5.38 -3.95 8.58
N SER A 85 4.77 -4.70 7.65
CA SER A 85 5.28 -6.03 7.23
C SER A 85 4.95 -6.39 5.78
N ALA A 86 4.66 -5.40 4.94
CA ALA A 86 4.07 -5.53 3.60
C ALA A 86 2.72 -6.28 3.51
N ASN A 87 2.23 -6.92 4.57
CA ASN A 87 0.99 -7.69 4.57
C ASN A 87 -0.23 -6.88 4.09
N ARG A 88 -0.40 -5.66 4.62
CA ARG A 88 -1.45 -4.73 4.18
C ARG A 88 -1.26 -4.25 2.75
N VAL A 89 -0.01 -4.12 2.28
CA VAL A 89 0.29 -3.68 0.92
C VAL A 89 -0.13 -4.75 -0.07
N GLY A 90 0.24 -6.02 0.18
CA GLY A 90 -0.18 -7.14 -0.64
C GLY A 90 -1.69 -7.34 -0.66
N ALA A 91 -2.36 -7.09 0.48
CA ALA A 91 -3.82 -7.14 0.59
C ALA A 91 -4.50 -6.07 -0.29
N MET A 92 -4.04 -4.81 -0.23
CA MET A 92 -4.58 -3.73 -1.06
C MET A 92 -4.29 -3.95 -2.54
N PHE A 93 -3.09 -4.41 -2.86
CA PHE A 93 -2.70 -4.71 -4.24
C PHE A 93 -3.56 -5.83 -4.83
N TYR A 94 -3.81 -6.90 -4.05
CA TYR A 94 -4.73 -7.97 -4.42
C TYR A 94 -6.13 -7.43 -4.77
N LEU A 95 -6.73 -6.63 -3.87
CA LEU A 95 -8.07 -6.08 -4.09
C LEU A 95 -8.11 -5.15 -5.32
N HIS A 96 -7.09 -4.31 -5.49
CA HIS A 96 -6.96 -3.45 -6.65
C HIS A 96 -6.95 -4.26 -7.95
N ARG A 97 -6.13 -5.31 -8.02
CA ARG A 97 -6.03 -6.20 -9.18
C ARG A 97 -7.36 -6.88 -9.52
N VAL A 98 -8.06 -7.42 -8.53
CA VAL A 98 -9.33 -8.12 -8.76
C VAL A 98 -10.47 -7.16 -9.11
N ILE A 99 -10.61 -6.05 -8.39
CA ILE A 99 -11.79 -5.17 -8.50
C ILE A 99 -11.64 -4.17 -9.65
N HIS A 100 -10.49 -3.51 -9.75
CA HIS A 100 -10.26 -2.44 -10.72
C HIS A 100 -9.67 -2.97 -12.02
N GLU A 101 -8.74 -3.91 -11.95
CA GLU A 101 -8.07 -4.45 -13.15
C GLU A 101 -8.70 -5.75 -13.68
N LYS A 102 -9.74 -6.27 -12.99
CA LYS A 102 -10.46 -7.51 -13.35
C LYS A 102 -9.54 -8.71 -13.57
N ALA A 103 -8.39 -8.74 -12.87
CA ALA A 103 -7.46 -9.85 -12.90
C ALA A 103 -8.10 -11.10 -12.27
N ASP A 104 -7.63 -12.28 -12.68
CA ASP A 104 -8.08 -13.51 -12.08
C ASP A 104 -7.61 -13.61 -10.61
N ASN A 105 -8.46 -14.20 -9.77
CA ASN A 105 -8.20 -14.30 -8.33
C ASN A 105 -6.89 -15.02 -8.00
N ALA A 106 -6.51 -16.04 -8.79
CA ALA A 106 -5.32 -16.83 -8.51
C ALA A 106 -4.04 -16.04 -8.78
N THR A 107 -3.96 -15.34 -9.92
CA THR A 107 -2.86 -14.45 -10.27
C THR A 107 -2.75 -13.31 -9.29
N ALA A 108 -3.86 -12.60 -9.02
CA ALA A 108 -3.85 -11.49 -8.08
C ALA A 108 -3.40 -11.93 -6.67
N LEU A 109 -3.82 -13.12 -6.23
CA LEU A 109 -3.42 -13.67 -4.92
C LEU A 109 -1.93 -14.02 -4.91
N SER A 110 -1.42 -14.61 -5.99
CA SER A 110 0.00 -14.92 -6.17
C SER A 110 0.86 -13.66 -6.11
N GLU A 111 0.46 -12.61 -6.83
CA GLU A 111 1.12 -11.29 -6.80
C GLU A 111 1.07 -10.66 -5.41
N GLY A 112 -0.10 -10.65 -4.76
CA GLY A 112 -0.25 -10.18 -3.39
C GLY A 112 0.67 -10.91 -2.42
N ARG A 113 0.79 -12.24 -2.54
CA ARG A 113 1.69 -13.06 -1.72
C ARG A 113 3.16 -12.75 -1.99
N ALA A 114 3.54 -12.56 -3.26
CA ALA A 114 4.90 -12.16 -3.64
C ALA A 114 5.29 -10.79 -3.04
N ILE A 115 4.31 -9.90 -2.86
CA ILE A 115 4.49 -8.62 -2.18
C ILE A 115 4.67 -8.77 -0.67
N GLY A 116 3.99 -9.73 -0.05
CA GLY A 116 4.03 -9.98 1.39
C GLY A 116 2.66 -10.22 2.04
N LEU A 117 1.59 -10.36 1.26
CA LEU A 117 0.29 -10.83 1.76
C LEU A 117 0.46 -12.18 2.45
N LYS A 118 -0.02 -12.26 3.68
CA LYS A 118 -0.01 -13.48 4.49
C LYS A 118 -1.40 -14.14 4.46
N PRO A 119 -1.46 -15.48 4.60
CA PRO A 119 -2.72 -16.23 4.65
C PRO A 119 -3.71 -15.74 5.72
N THR A 120 -3.22 -15.07 6.77
CA THR A 120 -4.07 -14.54 7.85
C THR A 120 -5.05 -13.45 7.39
N LEU A 121 -4.77 -12.75 6.28
CA LEU A 121 -5.68 -11.73 5.73
C LEU A 121 -6.59 -12.26 4.62
N GLU A 122 -6.30 -13.41 4.03
CA GLU A 122 -7.05 -13.98 2.90
C GLU A 122 -8.56 -14.21 3.20
N PRO A 123 -8.97 -14.68 4.40
CA PRO A 123 -10.39 -14.82 4.72
C PRO A 123 -11.12 -13.47 4.70
N ALA A 124 -10.48 -12.40 5.18
CA ALA A 124 -11.08 -11.08 5.19
C ALA A 124 -11.18 -10.48 3.79
N LEU A 125 -10.19 -10.73 2.93
CA LEU A 125 -10.21 -10.36 1.52
C LEU A 125 -11.32 -11.10 0.75
N THR A 126 -11.47 -12.40 1.01
CA THR A 126 -12.55 -13.21 0.43
C THR A 126 -13.92 -12.67 0.83
N LYS A 127 -14.09 -12.31 2.12
CA LYS A 127 -15.32 -11.70 2.61
C LYS A 127 -15.57 -10.34 1.93
N TYR A 128 -14.55 -9.50 1.85
CA TYR A 128 -14.63 -8.20 1.20
C TYR A 128 -15.11 -8.32 -0.25
N LEU A 129 -14.56 -9.27 -1.02
CA LEU A 129 -15.00 -9.53 -2.40
C LEU A 129 -16.46 -9.97 -2.45
N LYS A 130 -16.92 -10.88 -1.58
CA LYS A 130 -18.34 -11.26 -1.55
C LYS A 130 -19.28 -10.09 -1.29
N ASP A 131 -18.85 -9.14 -0.47
CA ASP A 131 -19.66 -7.99 -0.07
C ASP A 131 -19.65 -6.86 -1.12
N HIS A 132 -18.63 -6.79 -1.99
CA HIS A 132 -18.38 -5.65 -2.90
C HIS A 132 -18.13 -6.01 -4.37
N GLN A 133 -18.15 -7.30 -4.72
CA GLN A 133 -18.10 -7.74 -6.10
C GLN A 133 -19.53 -7.70 -6.67
N PRO A 134 -19.77 -6.96 -7.77
CA PRO A 134 -21.07 -6.93 -8.44
C PRO A 134 -21.42 -8.27 -9.08
#